data_AF-A0A5N9E0V5-F1
#
_entry.id   AF-A0A5N9E0V5-F1
#
_cell.length_a   1.000
_cell.length_b   1.000
_cell.length_c   1.000
_cell.angle_alpha   90.00
_cell.angle_beta   90.00
_cell.angle_gamma   90.00
#
_symmetry.space_group_name_H-M   'P 1'
#
loop_
_entity.id
_entity.type
_entity.pdbx_description
1 polymer ?
#
loop_
_entity_poly.entity_id
_entity_poly.type
_entity_poly.pdbx_seq_one_letter_code
_entity_poly.pdbx_strand_id
1 'polypeptide(L)'
;VLEYALERDMPVLAICRGMQLLNVFFGGKLIQDLPGHKAHKVDGKWESASHTIYLAPGAKAAPVIGMAGFFKVNSLHHQGLKEAQRAPRLMTTAYEVEDGLIEGLESPEHSWVIGLQCHPERQDEVPKMFNNLFLGLQERAKTFISEFAA
;
A
#
# COMPACT_ATOMS: atom_id res chain seq x y z
N VAL A 1 11.22 -1.71 14.79
CA VAL A 1 10.22 -2.74 14.37
C VAL A 1 10.31 -3.02 12.88
N LEU A 2 10.10 -2.02 11.99
CA LEU A 2 10.19 -2.25 10.54
C LEU A 2 11.56 -2.80 10.12
N GLU A 3 12.65 -2.17 10.56
CA GLU A 3 14.02 -2.65 10.31
C GLU A 3 14.21 -4.13 10.67
N TYR A 4 13.87 -4.50 11.90
CA TYR A 4 13.93 -5.88 12.39
C TYR A 4 13.13 -6.88 11.52
N ALA A 5 11.94 -6.46 11.05
CA ALA A 5 11.10 -7.27 10.18
C ALA A 5 11.76 -7.49 8.81
N LEU A 6 12.29 -6.42 8.22
CA LEU A 6 12.96 -6.47 6.91
C LEU A 6 14.25 -7.30 6.96
N GLU A 7 15.07 -7.14 8.00
CA GLU A 7 16.31 -7.93 8.19
C GLU A 7 16.08 -9.45 8.26
N ARG A 8 14.86 -9.86 8.62
CA ARG A 8 14.46 -11.28 8.73
C ARG A 8 13.56 -11.74 7.60
N ASP A 9 13.35 -10.89 6.60
CA ASP A 9 12.38 -11.13 5.52
C ASP A 9 10.98 -11.50 6.04
N MET A 10 10.58 -10.91 7.16
CA MET A 10 9.23 -11.06 7.69
C MET A 10 8.21 -10.41 6.74
N PRO A 11 7.01 -11.00 6.58
CA PRO A 11 5.99 -10.40 5.76
C PRO A 11 5.50 -9.07 6.33
N VAL A 12 5.43 -8.03 5.49
CA VAL A 12 4.98 -6.68 5.85
C VAL A 12 3.87 -6.24 4.90
N LEU A 13 2.71 -5.88 5.47
CA LEU A 13 1.66 -5.10 4.80
C LEU A 13 1.64 -3.68 5.38
N ALA A 14 1.97 -2.68 4.56
CA ALA A 14 2.14 -1.30 4.98
C ALA A 14 1.02 -0.42 4.41
N ILE A 15 0.08 0.00 5.26
CA ILE A 15 -1.15 0.69 4.84
C ILE A 15 -1.05 2.20 5.08
N CYS A 16 -1.40 3.02 4.08
CA CYS A 16 -1.41 4.47 4.12
C CYS A 16 -0.11 5.06 4.67
N ARG A 17 -0.11 5.57 5.92
CA ARG A 17 1.09 6.05 6.60
C ARG A 17 2.18 4.98 6.71
N GLY A 18 1.81 3.71 6.77
CA GLY A 18 2.73 2.58 6.71
C GLY A 18 3.53 2.57 5.41
N MET A 19 2.87 2.71 4.25
CA MET A 19 3.56 2.78 2.95
C MET A 19 4.49 4.00 2.87
N GLN A 20 4.06 5.14 3.40
CA GLN A 20 4.87 6.34 3.47
C GLN A 20 6.11 6.16 4.35
N LEU A 21 5.95 5.50 5.50
CA LEU A 21 7.07 5.16 6.39
C LEU A 21 8.02 4.17 5.72
N LEU A 22 7.50 3.19 4.97
CA LEU A 22 8.32 2.29 4.15
C LEU A 22 9.18 3.09 3.17
N ASN A 23 8.59 4.05 2.45
CA ASN A 23 9.35 4.91 1.54
C ASN A 23 10.46 5.70 2.27
N VAL A 24 10.11 6.37 3.37
CA VAL A 24 11.09 7.16 4.15
C VAL A 24 12.20 6.29 4.73
N PHE A 25 11.85 5.08 5.21
CA PHE A 25 12.82 4.12 5.73
C PHE A 25 13.88 3.75 4.68
N PHE A 26 13.48 3.53 3.43
CA PHE A 26 14.40 3.27 2.32
C PHE A 26 15.06 4.55 1.74
N GLY A 27 14.94 5.70 2.40
CA GLY A 27 15.61 6.95 2.04
C GLY A 27 14.81 7.84 1.07
N GLY A 28 13.53 7.53 0.83
CA GLY A 28 12.61 8.36 0.07
C GLY A 28 12.14 9.60 0.85
N LYS A 29 11.35 10.44 0.19
CA LYS A 29 10.75 11.67 0.75
C LYS A 29 9.22 11.62 0.62
N LEU A 30 8.54 12.63 1.16
CA LEU A 30 7.09 12.79 1.01
C LEU A 30 6.76 14.20 0.57
N ILE A 31 5.71 14.31 -0.24
CA ILE A 31 4.99 15.57 -0.45
C ILE A 31 4.14 15.81 0.80
N GLN A 32 4.36 16.95 1.46
CA GLN A 32 3.83 17.20 2.81
C GLN A 32 2.34 17.59 2.84
N ASP A 33 1.81 18.17 1.75
CA ASP A 33 0.40 18.50 1.63
C ASP A 33 -0.07 18.28 0.19
N LEU A 34 -1.10 17.44 0.06
CA LEU A 34 -1.77 17.10 -1.19
C LEU A 34 -3.21 17.61 -1.13
N PRO A 35 -3.62 18.55 -2.00
CA PRO A 35 -5.00 19.00 -2.07
C PRO A 35 -5.89 17.89 -2.64
N GLY A 36 -7.09 17.69 -2.11
CA GLY A 36 -8.11 16.79 -2.69
C GLY A 36 -8.13 15.34 -2.20
N HIS A 37 -7.13 14.89 -1.43
CA HIS A 37 -7.02 13.50 -0.95
C HIS A 37 -7.51 13.29 0.50
N LYS A 38 -8.01 14.36 1.12
CA LYS A 38 -8.56 14.32 2.49
C LYS A 38 -10.03 13.87 2.44
N ALA A 39 -10.45 13.18 3.48
CA ALA A 39 -11.88 13.03 3.77
C ALA A 39 -12.55 14.40 3.82
N HIS A 40 -13.81 14.48 3.40
CA HIS A 40 -14.59 15.70 3.42
C HIS A 40 -15.93 15.46 4.13
N LYS A 41 -16.59 16.55 4.54
CA LYS A 41 -17.90 16.46 5.19
C LYS A 41 -19.02 16.54 4.16
N VAL A 42 -19.85 15.52 4.10
CA VAL A 42 -21.13 15.49 3.36
C VAL A 42 -22.24 15.38 4.39
N ASP A 43 -23.17 16.34 4.40
CA ASP A 43 -24.32 16.36 5.33
C ASP A 43 -23.94 16.14 6.81
N GLY A 44 -22.80 16.70 7.23
CA GLY A 44 -22.29 16.61 8.59
C GLY A 44 -21.57 15.30 8.94
N LYS A 45 -21.53 14.32 8.02
CA LYS A 45 -20.78 13.07 8.16
C LYS A 45 -19.44 13.15 7.43
N TRP A 46 -18.42 12.55 8.00
CA TRP A 46 -17.13 12.41 7.32
C TRP A 46 -17.19 11.26 6.32
N GLU A 47 -16.92 11.57 5.05
CA GLU A 47 -16.82 10.59 3.98
C GLU A 47 -15.39 10.59 3.43
N SER A 48 -14.87 9.40 3.16
CA SER A 48 -13.58 9.23 2.49
C SER A 48 -13.65 9.79 1.07
N ALA A 49 -12.58 10.44 0.62
CA ALA A 49 -12.43 10.65 -0.81
C ALA A 49 -12.26 9.30 -1.52
N SER A 50 -12.44 9.28 -2.84
CA SER A 50 -12.16 8.09 -3.64
C SER A 50 -11.60 8.48 -4.99
N HIS A 51 -10.71 7.64 -5.51
CA HIS A 51 -10.05 7.84 -6.81
C HIS A 51 -9.77 6.49 -7.47
N THR A 52 -9.29 6.53 -8.71
CA THR A 52 -8.97 5.32 -9.47
C THR A 52 -7.48 5.10 -9.48
N ILE A 53 -7.06 3.89 -9.12
CA ILE A 53 -5.66 3.47 -9.19
C ILE A 53 -5.48 2.43 -10.28
N TYR A 54 -4.31 2.42 -10.91
CA TYR A 54 -3.83 1.33 -11.74
C TYR A 54 -2.83 0.49 -10.95
N LEU A 55 -3.14 -0.78 -10.70
CA LEU A 55 -2.23 -1.77 -10.12
C LEU A 55 -1.55 -2.56 -11.23
N ALA A 56 -0.22 -2.62 -11.20
CA ALA A 56 0.58 -3.33 -12.20
C ALA A 56 0.41 -4.85 -12.10
N PRO A 57 0.27 -5.59 -13.22
CA PRO A 57 0.21 -7.05 -13.23
C PRO A 57 1.42 -7.77 -12.61
N GLY A 58 2.59 -7.13 -12.61
CA GLY A 58 3.81 -7.65 -11.99
C GLY A 58 3.95 -7.38 -10.50
N ALA A 59 2.98 -6.70 -9.87
CA ALA A 59 2.98 -6.42 -8.44
C ALA A 59 2.75 -7.72 -7.63
N LYS A 60 3.40 -7.87 -6.47
CA LYS A 60 3.10 -8.94 -5.50
C LYS A 60 1.66 -8.86 -5.01
N ALA A 61 1.08 -7.66 -4.92
CA ALA A 61 -0.32 -7.46 -4.54
C ALA A 61 -1.29 -8.05 -5.57
N ALA A 62 -0.96 -8.08 -6.86
CA ALA A 62 -1.86 -8.53 -7.92
C ALA A 62 -2.32 -10.00 -7.76
N PRO A 63 -1.44 -11.01 -7.59
CA PRO A 63 -1.88 -12.38 -7.36
C PRO A 63 -2.58 -12.58 -6.02
N VAL A 64 -2.28 -11.76 -5.01
CA VAL A 64 -2.96 -11.82 -3.69
C VAL A 64 -4.39 -11.30 -3.81
N ILE A 65 -4.59 -10.17 -4.49
CA ILE A 65 -5.92 -9.61 -4.78
C ILE A 65 -6.68 -10.52 -5.74
N GLY A 66 -5.97 -11.20 -6.65
CA GLY A 66 -6.51 -12.11 -7.67
C GLY A 66 -6.63 -11.47 -9.05
N MET A 67 -6.28 -10.20 -9.19
CA MET A 67 -6.22 -9.48 -10.47
C MET A 67 -5.38 -8.20 -10.38
N ALA A 68 -5.06 -7.64 -11.54
CA ALA A 68 -4.43 -6.35 -11.71
C ALA A 68 -5.28 -5.46 -12.63
N GLY A 69 -4.92 -4.18 -12.74
CA GLY A 69 -5.65 -3.20 -13.53
C GLY A 69 -6.24 -2.08 -12.68
N PHE A 70 -7.42 -1.60 -13.07
CA PHE A 70 -8.01 -0.39 -12.48
C PHE A 70 -8.94 -0.72 -11.31
N PHE A 71 -8.74 -0.03 -10.19
CA PHE A 71 -9.58 -0.15 -9.00
C PHE A 71 -9.98 1.22 -8.49
N LYS A 72 -11.26 1.36 -8.11
CA LYS A 72 -11.71 2.50 -7.32
C LYS A 72 -11.45 2.21 -5.84
N VAL A 73 -10.68 3.07 -5.18
CA VAL A 73 -10.30 2.90 -3.77
C VAL A 73 -10.56 4.17 -2.98
N ASN A 74 -10.61 4.04 -1.65
CA ASN A 74 -10.70 5.19 -0.75
C ASN A 74 -9.37 5.94 -0.61
N SER A 75 -9.48 7.20 -0.25
CA SER A 75 -8.35 8.10 0.00
C SER A 75 -8.62 8.92 1.28
N LEU A 76 -7.73 8.74 2.26
CA LEU A 76 -7.75 9.42 3.57
C LEU A 76 -6.35 9.90 3.95
N HIS A 77 -5.65 10.54 3.01
CA HIS A 77 -4.28 11.00 3.22
C HIS A 77 -4.09 12.42 2.70
N HIS A 78 -3.23 13.18 3.37
CA HIS A 78 -2.81 14.51 2.90
C HIS A 78 -1.35 14.55 2.52
N GLN A 79 -0.67 13.42 2.68
CA GLN A 79 0.71 13.21 2.28
C GLN A 79 0.73 12.07 1.29
N GLY A 80 1.79 12.02 0.50
CA GLY A 80 2.00 11.00 -0.50
C GLY A 80 3.34 11.24 -1.18
N LEU A 81 3.52 10.61 -2.33
CA LEU A 81 4.77 10.68 -3.07
C LEU A 81 4.51 10.46 -4.56
N LYS A 82 5.37 11.04 -5.40
CA LYS A 82 5.52 10.69 -6.81
C LYS A 82 6.88 10.02 -7.01
N GLU A 83 7.17 9.60 -8.24
CA GLU A 83 8.45 8.98 -8.61
C GLU A 83 9.67 9.79 -8.14
N ALA A 84 9.61 11.12 -8.20
CA ALA A 84 10.69 12.00 -7.75
C ALA A 84 10.99 11.92 -6.24
N GLN A 85 10.04 11.43 -5.42
CA GLN A 85 10.21 11.25 -3.97
C GLN A 85 10.38 9.78 -3.58
N ARG A 86 10.26 8.86 -4.52
CA ARG A 86 10.34 7.42 -4.26
C ARG A 86 11.75 7.02 -3.85
N ALA A 87 11.84 6.13 -2.87
CA ALA A 87 13.08 5.48 -2.50
C ALA A 87 13.61 4.62 -3.66
N PRO A 88 14.89 4.72 -4.04
CA PRO A 88 15.44 3.99 -5.18
C PRO A 88 15.32 2.45 -5.08
N ARG A 89 15.29 1.92 -3.86
CA ARG A 89 15.24 0.47 -3.57
C ARG A 89 13.83 -0.12 -3.57
N LEU A 90 12.79 0.70 -3.61
CA LEU A 90 11.42 0.21 -3.75
C LEU A 90 11.08 0.03 -5.22
N MET A 91 9.93 -0.56 -5.52
CA MET A 91 9.30 -0.56 -6.84
C MET A 91 7.92 0.08 -6.71
N THR A 92 7.57 0.95 -7.64
CA THR A 92 6.20 1.43 -7.76
C THR A 92 5.35 0.38 -8.43
N THR A 93 4.24 0.04 -7.80
CA THR A 93 3.33 -1.01 -8.25
C THR A 93 1.92 -0.54 -8.47
N ALA A 94 1.52 0.61 -7.93
CA ALA A 94 0.27 1.25 -8.30
C ALA A 94 0.40 2.77 -8.40
N TYR A 95 -0.39 3.36 -9.30
CA TYR A 95 -0.49 4.81 -9.50
C TYR A 95 -1.94 5.25 -9.46
N GLU A 96 -2.19 6.41 -8.89
CA GLU A 96 -3.41 7.18 -9.15
C GLU A 96 -3.41 7.64 -10.62
N VAL A 97 -4.55 7.54 -11.30
CA VAL A 97 -4.65 7.66 -12.76
C VAL A 97 -4.62 9.11 -13.26
N GLU A 98 -5.10 10.08 -12.48
CA GLU A 98 -5.24 11.48 -12.86
C GLU A 98 -4.00 12.32 -12.52
N ASP A 99 -3.45 12.18 -11.32
CA ASP A 99 -2.37 13.00 -10.79
C ASP A 99 -1.01 12.27 -10.74
N GLY A 100 -0.99 10.95 -10.93
CA GLY A 100 0.22 10.13 -10.95
C GLY A 100 0.89 9.97 -9.58
N LEU A 101 0.16 10.17 -8.48
CA LEU A 101 0.61 9.77 -7.15
C LEU A 101 0.85 8.27 -7.11
N ILE A 102 1.88 7.89 -6.35
CA ILE A 102 2.16 6.49 -6.06
C ILE A 102 1.17 6.00 -5.02
N GLU A 103 0.41 4.98 -5.40
CA GLU A 103 -0.61 4.33 -4.59
C GLU A 103 -0.17 2.93 -4.11
N GLY A 104 0.93 2.41 -4.67
CA GLY A 104 1.49 1.13 -4.30
C GLY A 104 3.02 1.13 -4.38
N LEU A 105 3.66 0.66 -3.32
CA LEU A 105 5.10 0.45 -3.24
C LEU A 105 5.37 -0.97 -2.77
N GLU A 106 6.32 -1.64 -3.39
CA GLU A 106 6.78 -2.96 -2.95
C GLU A 106 8.29 -3.00 -2.86
N SER A 107 8.82 -3.82 -1.95
CA SER A 107 10.25 -4.12 -1.99
C SER A 107 10.50 -5.29 -2.95
N PRO A 108 11.39 -5.16 -3.94
CA PRO A 108 11.83 -6.29 -4.75
C PRO A 108 12.81 -7.21 -4.01
N GLU A 109 13.49 -6.69 -3.00
CA GLU A 109 14.52 -7.42 -2.24
C GLU A 109 13.97 -8.36 -1.15
N HIS A 110 12.66 -8.29 -0.87
CA HIS A 110 12.00 -9.03 0.21
C HIS A 110 10.86 -9.88 -0.38
N SER A 111 10.64 -11.05 0.21
CA SER A 111 9.67 -12.04 -0.28
C SER A 111 8.24 -11.51 -0.25
N TRP A 112 7.87 -10.77 0.80
CA TRP A 112 6.50 -10.29 0.97
C TRP A 112 6.43 -8.94 1.69
N VAL A 113 6.83 -7.87 0.99
CA VAL A 113 6.68 -6.48 1.46
C VAL A 113 5.82 -5.72 0.48
N ILE A 114 4.59 -5.42 0.90
CA ILE A 114 3.57 -4.74 0.11
C ILE A 114 3.11 -3.49 0.85
N GLY A 115 3.15 -2.35 0.18
CA GLY A 115 2.64 -1.09 0.66
C GLY A 115 1.55 -0.56 -0.26
N LEU A 116 0.45 -0.10 0.32
CA LEU A 116 -0.66 0.53 -0.40
C LEU A 116 -1.06 1.83 0.31
N GLN A 117 -1.40 2.85 -0.45
CA GLN A 117 -1.74 4.17 0.09
C GLN A 117 -3.21 4.28 0.54
N CYS A 118 -4.11 3.53 -0.09
CA CYS A 118 -5.50 3.38 0.33
C CYS A 118 -5.64 2.62 1.66
N HIS A 119 -6.88 2.50 2.15
CA HIS A 119 -7.24 1.86 3.41
C HIS A 119 -8.10 0.59 3.17
N PRO A 120 -7.48 -0.55 2.81
CA PRO A 120 -8.20 -1.79 2.53
C PRO A 120 -8.89 -2.41 3.76
N GLU A 121 -8.53 -1.98 4.97
CA GLU A 121 -9.21 -2.36 6.21
C GLU A 121 -10.63 -1.78 6.31
N ARG A 122 -10.93 -0.70 5.55
CA ARG A 122 -12.28 -0.15 5.41
C ARG A 122 -12.98 -0.90 4.28
N GLN A 123 -13.35 -2.16 4.54
CA GLN A 123 -13.77 -3.13 3.53
C GLN A 123 -14.94 -2.69 2.64
N ASP A 124 -15.83 -1.83 3.14
CA ASP A 124 -16.97 -1.30 2.37
C ASP A 124 -16.59 -0.16 1.41
N GLU A 125 -15.35 0.33 1.46
CA GLU A 125 -14.86 1.47 0.69
C GLU A 125 -13.78 1.10 -0.35
N VAL A 126 -13.51 -0.20 -0.50
CA VAL A 126 -12.60 -0.77 -1.51
C VAL A 126 -13.25 -2.03 -2.13
N PRO A 127 -12.75 -2.53 -3.27
CA PRO A 127 -13.26 -3.77 -3.83
C PRO A 127 -13.05 -4.93 -2.84
N LYS A 128 -14.08 -5.77 -2.63
CA LYS A 128 -14.07 -6.87 -1.64
C LYS A 128 -12.83 -7.77 -1.69
N MET A 129 -12.28 -7.97 -2.88
CA MET A 129 -11.06 -8.75 -3.12
C MET A 129 -9.81 -8.20 -2.42
N PHE A 130 -9.76 -6.91 -2.05
CA PHE A 130 -8.66 -6.34 -1.27
C PHE A 130 -8.57 -6.96 0.13
N ASN A 131 -9.65 -7.59 0.64
CA ASN A 131 -9.59 -8.36 1.88
C ASN A 131 -8.58 -9.52 1.81
N ASN A 132 -8.28 -10.03 0.60
CA ASN A 132 -7.29 -11.09 0.40
C ASN A 132 -5.89 -10.65 0.82
N LEU A 133 -5.57 -9.35 0.89
CA LEU A 133 -4.29 -8.86 1.39
C LEU A 133 -4.06 -9.26 2.85
N PHE A 134 -5.10 -9.23 3.68
CA PHE A 134 -5.02 -9.63 5.08
C PHE A 134 -4.92 -11.15 5.23
N LEU A 135 -5.65 -11.90 4.40
CA LEU A 135 -5.53 -13.36 4.34
C LEU A 135 -4.12 -13.78 3.89
N GLY A 136 -3.59 -13.12 2.87
CA GLY A 136 -2.22 -13.32 2.38
C GLY A 136 -1.18 -12.98 3.44
N LEU A 137 -1.34 -11.88 4.17
CA LEU A 137 -0.46 -11.55 5.31
C LEU A 137 -0.49 -12.65 6.37
N GLN A 138 -1.68 -13.14 6.74
CA GLN A 138 -1.83 -14.20 7.73
C GLN A 138 -1.16 -15.50 7.29
N GLU A 139 -1.35 -15.89 6.03
CA GLU A 139 -0.71 -17.08 5.45
C GLU A 139 0.81 -16.94 5.50
N ARG A 140 1.35 -15.82 5.01
CA ARG A 140 2.78 -15.56 5.00
C ARG A 140 3.38 -15.52 6.41
N ALA A 141 2.66 -14.98 7.38
CA ALA A 141 3.10 -14.98 8.77
C ALA A 141 3.19 -16.40 9.34
N LYS A 142 2.24 -17.28 9.00
CA LYS A 142 2.29 -18.70 9.40
C LYS A 142 3.47 -19.42 8.76
N THR A 143 3.70 -19.20 7.45
CA THR A 143 4.85 -19.77 6.74
C THR A 143 6.17 -19.34 7.37
N PHE A 144 6.34 -18.04 7.61
CA PHE A 144 7.53 -17.49 8.26
C PHE A 144 7.80 -18.16 9.62
N ILE A 145 6.77 -18.30 10.47
CA ILE A 145 6.91 -18.97 11.78
C ILE A 145 7.32 -20.44 11.61
N SER A 146 6.73 -21.17 10.65
CA SER A 146 7.06 -22.58 10.44
C SER A 146 8.49 -22.79 9.94
N GLU A 147 9.00 -21.90 9.10
CA GLU A 147 10.38 -21.95 8.61
C GLU A 147 11.38 -21.56 9.70
N PHE A 148 11.01 -20.66 10.61
CA PHE A 148 11.87 -20.24 11.72
C PHE A 148 11.91 -21.26 12.88
N ALA A 149 10.89 -22.12 12.99
CA ALA A 149 10.79 -23.16 14.00
C ALA A 149 11.38 -24.51 13.56
N ALA A 150 11.75 -24.65 12.29
CA ALA A 150 12.41 -25.82 11.71
C ALA A 150 13.93 -25.70 11.81
#